data_AF-A0A5C8NQF3-F1
#
_entry.id   AF-A0A5C8NQF3-F1
#
_cell.length_a   1.000
_cell.length_b   1.000
_cell.length_c   1.000
_cell.angle_alpha   90.00
_cell.angle_beta   90.00
_cell.angle_gamma   90.00
#
_symmetry.space_group_name_H-M   'P 1'
#
loop_
_entity.id
_entity.type
_entity.pdbx_description
1 polymer ?
#
loop_
_entity_poly.entity_id
_entity_poly.type
_entity_poly.pdbx_seq_one_letter_code
_entity_poly.pdbx_strand_id
1 'polypeptide(L)'
;MQWRQIKTLFILCFLILDVYLVFQFLEKQQATDIGFLEDKDVTLEQQLKDDDITIENMPEQEVKESFIKVKQKAFSKEERKRLEKMPNQDVMVTNENHLVISQFKEPVPLTNKTTDEQFQKVIQANMLHGEEYRFGDWNKEKNVIYFFQVKNGRPIYYNSSGIIVVYLNEKNEMVLYTQTCLDEAIINSEKKSLIHPVEAVGRLYNSQQIVPGDTVTKMSVGYHTVVPLEDGVQVFLPTWNISVNKEQDFFVNATEGIVFSSDHEEFLATHVSNVLEKIKHDKDISWKKSIVEMLENKMIYLDNRSETD
;
A
#
# COMPACT_ATOMS: atom_id res chain seq x y z
N MET A 1 -2.85 2.52 -59.34
CA MET A 1 -3.63 1.82 -58.28
C MET A 1 -3.66 2.71 -57.03
N GLN A 2 -4.67 2.59 -56.18
CA GLN A 2 -5.24 3.62 -55.27
C GLN A 2 -4.36 4.14 -54.10
N TRP A 3 -3.06 4.34 -54.32
CA TRP A 3 -2.09 4.79 -53.31
C TRP A 3 -2.43 6.15 -52.70
N ARG A 4 -2.95 7.08 -53.51
CA ARG A 4 -3.40 8.39 -53.03
C ARG A 4 -4.61 8.28 -52.10
N GLN A 5 -5.54 7.36 -52.39
CA GLN A 5 -6.76 7.17 -51.59
C GLN A 5 -6.45 6.47 -50.26
N ILE A 6 -5.55 5.47 -50.26
CA ILE A 6 -5.10 4.82 -49.03
C ILE A 6 -4.34 5.80 -48.12
N LYS A 7 -3.49 6.66 -48.68
CA LYS A 7 -2.80 7.72 -47.91
C LYS A 7 -3.78 8.70 -47.27
N THR A 8 -4.79 9.15 -48.02
CA THR A 8 -5.82 10.06 -47.50
C THR A 8 -6.65 9.40 -46.40
N LEU A 9 -7.01 8.12 -46.55
CA LEU A 9 -7.71 7.37 -45.52
C LEU A 9 -6.86 7.25 -44.24
N PHE A 10 -5.56 6.98 -44.38
CA PHE A 10 -4.65 6.85 -43.23
C PHE A 10 -4.50 8.17 -42.46
N ILE A 11 -4.38 9.30 -43.19
CA ILE A 11 -4.34 10.64 -42.59
C ILE A 11 -5.65 10.95 -41.86
N LEU A 12 -6.80 10.58 -42.45
CA LEU A 12 -8.11 10.80 -41.84
C LEU A 12 -8.29 9.97 -40.55
N CYS A 13 -7.90 8.69 -40.57
CA CYS A 13 -7.95 7.84 -39.37
C CYS A 13 -7.04 8.37 -38.26
N PHE A 14 -5.82 8.81 -38.60
CA PHE A 14 -4.90 9.36 -37.62
C PHE A 14 -5.44 10.66 -37.01
N LEU A 15 -6.03 11.53 -37.84
CA LEU A 15 -6.65 12.77 -37.37
C LEU A 15 -7.85 12.52 -36.44
N ILE A 16 -8.68 11.51 -36.71
CA ILE A 16 -9.78 11.13 -35.79
C ILE A 16 -9.22 10.63 -34.46
N LEU A 17 -8.14 9.83 -34.50
CA LEU A 17 -7.48 9.34 -33.29
C LEU A 17 -6.82 10.48 -32.49
N ASP A 18 -6.16 11.42 -33.16
CA ASP A 18 -5.57 12.60 -32.51
C ASP A 18 -6.66 13.47 -31.86
N VAL A 19 -7.78 13.69 -32.52
CA VAL A 19 -8.93 14.42 -31.95
C VAL A 19 -9.49 13.68 -30.74
N TYR A 20 -9.65 12.36 -30.82
CA TYR A 20 -10.07 11.54 -29.69
C TYR A 20 -9.09 11.63 -28.51
N LEU A 21 -7.78 11.59 -28.77
CA LEU A 21 -6.75 11.77 -27.75
C LEU A 21 -6.78 13.17 -27.14
N VAL A 22 -7.02 14.22 -27.94
CA VAL A 22 -7.20 15.59 -27.44
C VAL A 22 -8.45 15.69 -26.57
N PHE A 23 -9.57 15.06 -26.95
CA PHE A 23 -10.76 15.01 -26.10
C PHE A 23 -10.49 14.27 -24.79
N GLN A 24 -9.83 13.11 -24.84
CA GLN A 24 -9.43 12.40 -23.62
C GLN A 24 -8.45 13.20 -22.76
N PHE A 25 -7.52 13.91 -23.39
CA PHE A 25 -6.58 14.79 -22.70
C PHE A 25 -7.30 15.97 -22.04
N LEU A 26 -8.26 16.59 -22.71
CA LEU A 26 -9.08 17.66 -22.17
C LEU A 26 -10.02 17.15 -21.08
N GLU A 27 -10.63 15.97 -21.21
CA GLU A 27 -11.43 15.36 -20.14
C GLU A 27 -10.58 14.99 -18.93
N LYS A 28 -9.35 14.51 -19.13
CA LYS A 28 -8.41 14.25 -18.03
C LYS A 28 -7.91 15.54 -17.41
N GLN A 29 -7.59 16.55 -18.21
CA GLN A 29 -7.19 17.86 -17.74
C GLN A 29 -8.33 18.50 -16.96
N GLN A 30 -9.56 18.44 -17.48
CA GLN A 30 -10.74 18.86 -16.76
C GLN A 30 -10.97 17.99 -15.52
N ALA A 31 -10.90 16.67 -15.52
CA ALA A 31 -11.01 15.90 -14.28
C ALA A 31 -9.92 16.26 -13.23
N THR A 32 -8.76 16.74 -13.69
CA THR A 32 -7.66 17.23 -12.85
C THR A 32 -7.88 18.68 -12.39
N ASP A 33 -8.44 19.55 -13.25
CA ASP A 33 -8.70 20.99 -13.09
C ASP A 33 -10.14 21.33 -12.63
N ILE A 34 -11.08 20.39 -12.64
CA ILE A 34 -12.49 20.53 -12.20
C ILE A 34 -12.56 20.66 -10.66
N GLY A 35 -11.44 20.48 -9.95
CA GLY A 35 -11.30 20.94 -8.56
C GLY A 35 -10.97 22.43 -8.40
N PHE A 36 -10.70 23.15 -9.48
CA PHE A 36 -10.28 24.56 -9.47
C PHE A 36 -11.06 25.40 -10.49
N LEU A 37 -12.36 25.15 -10.65
CA LEU A 37 -13.22 26.12 -11.32
C LEU A 37 -13.30 27.38 -10.47
N GLU A 38 -12.80 28.45 -11.09
CA GLU A 38 -12.89 29.86 -10.74
C GLU A 38 -14.31 30.31 -10.33
N ASP A 39 -14.76 29.97 -9.12
CA ASP A 39 -15.69 30.81 -8.38
C ASP A 39 -14.85 31.75 -7.49
N LYS A 40 -14.85 33.03 -7.87
CA LYS A 40 -14.29 34.12 -7.06
C LYS A 40 -15.10 34.20 -5.77
N ASP A 41 -14.55 33.65 -4.68
CA ASP A 41 -14.30 34.35 -3.41
C ASP A 41 -13.92 33.42 -2.24
N VAL A 42 -13.87 32.10 -2.43
CA VAL A 42 -13.54 31.14 -1.35
C VAL A 42 -12.42 30.20 -1.80
N THR A 43 -11.24 30.29 -1.16
CA THR A 43 -10.13 29.36 -1.42
C THR A 43 -10.43 27.98 -0.84
N LEU A 44 -9.79 26.92 -1.34
CA LEU A 44 -9.93 25.56 -0.79
C LEU A 44 -9.69 25.54 0.74
N GLU A 45 -8.70 26.29 1.21
CA GLU A 45 -8.41 26.44 2.63
C GLU A 45 -9.59 27.05 3.40
N GLN A 46 -10.31 27.99 2.79
CA GLN A 46 -11.47 28.61 3.40
C GLN A 46 -12.67 27.65 3.40
N GLN A 47 -12.87 26.86 2.33
CA GLN A 47 -13.91 25.81 2.30
C GLN A 47 -13.67 24.76 3.37
N LEU A 48 -12.46 24.22 3.47
CA LEU A 48 -12.08 23.26 4.51
C LEU A 48 -12.31 23.84 5.90
N LYS A 49 -11.97 25.11 6.10
CA LYS A 49 -12.16 25.80 7.38
C LYS A 49 -13.63 26.06 7.72
N ASP A 50 -14.45 26.41 6.72
CA ASP A 50 -15.89 26.65 6.90
C ASP A 50 -16.63 25.35 7.28
N ASP A 51 -16.11 24.21 6.82
CA ASP A 51 -16.58 22.86 7.18
C ASP A 51 -15.89 22.30 8.45
N ASP A 52 -15.21 23.15 9.24
CA ASP A 52 -14.53 22.76 10.48
C ASP A 52 -13.46 21.66 10.30
N ILE A 53 -12.91 21.49 9.09
CA ILE A 53 -11.82 20.54 8.82
C ILE A 53 -10.49 21.12 9.26
N THR A 54 -9.85 20.47 10.23
CA THR A 54 -8.59 20.95 10.84
C THR A 54 -7.39 20.20 10.26
N ILE A 55 -6.32 20.91 9.89
CA ILE A 55 -5.05 20.30 9.46
C ILE A 55 -3.98 20.64 10.51
N GLU A 56 -3.59 19.69 11.35
CA GLU A 56 -2.65 19.93 12.46
C GLU A 56 -1.19 20.05 11.99
N ASN A 57 -0.74 19.10 11.17
CA ASN A 57 0.67 18.92 10.82
C ASN A 57 0.87 18.91 9.30
N MET A 58 0.67 20.06 8.67
CA MET A 58 0.91 20.21 7.23
C MET A 58 2.41 20.29 6.91
N PRO A 59 2.94 19.48 5.99
CA PRO A 59 4.30 19.63 5.50
C PRO A 59 4.51 21.00 4.84
N GLU A 60 5.49 21.78 5.30
CA GLU A 60 5.71 23.17 4.85
C GLU A 60 6.43 23.31 3.48
N GLN A 61 6.97 22.23 2.91
CA GLN A 61 7.89 22.31 1.77
C GLN A 61 7.36 21.59 0.53
N GLU A 62 7.68 22.16 -0.64
CA GLU A 62 7.60 21.46 -1.93
C GLU A 62 8.44 20.17 -1.88
N VAL A 63 7.76 19.04 -1.73
CA VAL A 63 8.41 17.73 -1.77
C VAL A 63 8.65 17.36 -3.22
N LYS A 64 9.89 16.97 -3.53
CA LYS A 64 10.27 16.43 -4.84
C LYS A 64 10.64 14.96 -4.70
N GLU A 65 9.97 14.11 -5.46
CA GLU A 65 10.19 12.67 -5.43
C GLU A 65 10.13 12.08 -6.84
N SER A 66 10.74 10.92 -7.02
CA SER A 66 10.68 10.14 -8.25
C SER A 66 9.92 8.84 -8.00
N PHE A 67 9.29 8.30 -9.06
CA PHE A 67 8.85 6.91 -9.02
C PHE A 67 10.06 5.97 -8.92
N ILE A 68 9.85 4.80 -8.35
CA ILE A 68 10.88 3.75 -8.28
C ILE A 68 10.38 2.48 -8.98
N LYS A 69 11.33 1.68 -9.47
CA LYS A 69 11.06 0.36 -10.03
C LYS A 69 11.72 -0.70 -9.16
N VAL A 70 10.97 -1.69 -8.72
CA VAL A 70 11.50 -2.73 -7.83
C VAL A 70 10.94 -4.08 -8.22
N LYS A 71 11.77 -5.12 -8.16
CA LYS A 71 11.34 -6.52 -8.35
C LYS A 71 11.04 -7.16 -7.00
N GLN A 72 10.16 -8.16 -6.99
CA GLN A 72 10.04 -9.03 -5.83
C GLN A 72 11.32 -9.87 -5.68
N LYS A 73 11.87 -9.88 -4.47
CA LYS A 73 13.09 -10.63 -4.13
C LYS A 73 12.75 -12.08 -3.83
N ALA A 74 13.54 -13.00 -4.36
CA ALA A 74 13.57 -14.39 -3.90
C ALA A 74 14.59 -14.52 -2.76
N PHE A 75 14.21 -15.16 -1.65
CA PHE A 75 15.10 -15.40 -0.52
C PHE A 75 16.22 -16.36 -0.92
N SER A 76 17.46 -15.89 -0.79
CA SER A 76 18.67 -16.61 -1.12
C SER A 76 18.84 -17.87 -0.24
N LYS A 77 19.75 -18.77 -0.64
CA LYS A 77 20.07 -19.96 0.14
C LYS A 77 20.58 -19.62 1.55
N GLU A 78 21.37 -18.56 1.69
CA GLU A 78 21.91 -18.16 3.00
C GLU A 78 20.84 -17.53 3.90
N GLU A 79 19.94 -16.72 3.34
CA GLU A 79 18.79 -16.17 4.07
C GLU A 79 17.86 -17.28 4.58
N ARG A 80 17.59 -18.30 3.75
CA ARG A 80 16.79 -19.46 4.17
C ARG A 80 17.45 -20.25 5.30
N LYS A 81 18.77 -20.51 5.23
CA LYS A 81 19.51 -21.13 6.33
C LYS A 81 19.48 -20.30 7.61
N ARG A 82 19.46 -18.96 7.49
CA ARG A 82 19.35 -18.07 8.65
C ARG A 82 17.97 -18.18 9.29
N LEU A 83 16.91 -18.20 8.48
CA LEU A 83 15.52 -18.42 8.92
C LEU A 83 15.36 -19.76 9.64
N GLU A 84 15.88 -20.86 9.08
CA GLU A 84 15.85 -22.20 9.70
C GLU A 84 16.53 -22.26 11.07
N LYS A 85 17.47 -21.34 11.34
CA LYS A 85 18.20 -21.25 12.61
C LYS A 85 17.60 -20.24 13.58
N MET A 86 16.55 -19.52 13.20
CA MET A 86 15.91 -18.56 14.11
C MET A 86 15.27 -19.30 15.28
N PRO A 87 15.50 -18.87 16.53
CA PRO A 87 14.94 -19.52 17.69
C PRO A 87 13.43 -19.26 17.78
N ASN A 88 12.73 -20.12 18.53
CA ASN A 88 11.31 -19.97 18.84
C ASN A 88 10.36 -19.95 17.63
N GLN A 89 10.77 -20.47 16.47
CA GLN A 89 9.97 -20.42 15.26
C GLN A 89 10.06 -21.73 14.47
N ASP A 90 8.98 -22.05 13.77
CA ASP A 90 8.98 -23.01 12.68
C ASP A 90 8.69 -22.26 11.37
N VAL A 91 9.65 -22.29 10.45
CA VAL A 91 9.64 -21.47 9.25
C VAL A 91 9.47 -22.33 8.00
N MET A 92 8.70 -21.82 7.05
CA MET A 92 8.53 -22.34 5.70
C MET A 92 8.79 -21.23 4.70
N VAL A 93 9.51 -21.57 3.63
CA VAL A 93 9.75 -20.66 2.51
C VAL A 93 9.18 -21.30 1.26
N THR A 94 8.20 -20.65 0.63
CA THR A 94 7.41 -21.18 -0.47
C THR A 94 7.28 -20.17 -1.61
N ASN A 95 6.47 -20.49 -2.62
CA ASN A 95 6.23 -19.65 -3.81
C ASN A 95 7.55 -19.24 -4.50
N GLU A 96 8.32 -20.24 -4.94
CA GLU A 96 9.63 -20.04 -5.57
C GLU A 96 10.64 -19.24 -4.72
N ASN A 97 10.49 -19.32 -3.40
CA ASN A 97 11.24 -18.57 -2.39
C ASN A 97 10.89 -17.08 -2.29
N HIS A 98 9.69 -16.67 -2.69
CA HIS A 98 9.24 -15.27 -2.54
C HIS A 98 8.39 -15.02 -1.29
N LEU A 99 7.98 -16.08 -0.58
CA LEU A 99 7.11 -15.99 0.59
C LEU A 99 7.68 -16.78 1.76
N VAL A 100 7.86 -16.11 2.89
CA VAL A 100 8.15 -16.72 4.20
C VAL A 100 6.85 -16.81 4.99
N ILE A 101 6.60 -17.96 5.60
CA ILE A 101 5.54 -18.18 6.57
C ILE A 101 6.20 -18.74 7.82
N SER A 102 6.01 -18.11 8.96
CA SER A 102 6.67 -18.50 10.20
C SER A 102 5.70 -18.48 11.37
N GLN A 103 5.62 -19.60 12.07
CA GLN A 103 4.84 -19.75 13.29
C GLN A 103 5.76 -19.70 14.50
N PHE A 104 5.37 -18.93 15.51
CA PHE A 104 6.07 -18.90 16.80
C PHE A 104 5.69 -20.12 17.66
N LYS A 105 6.69 -20.80 18.23
CA LYS A 105 6.47 -21.94 19.15
C LYS A 105 5.86 -21.48 20.47
N GLU A 106 6.43 -20.42 21.02
CA GLU A 106 5.90 -19.66 22.15
C GLU A 106 5.44 -18.29 21.65
N PRO A 107 4.17 -17.90 21.88
CA PRO A 107 3.67 -16.60 21.45
C PRO A 107 4.50 -15.45 22.00
N VAL A 108 4.76 -14.43 21.17
CA VAL A 108 5.57 -13.27 21.58
C VAL A 108 4.63 -12.13 21.97
N PRO A 109 4.56 -11.72 23.25
CA PRO A 109 3.59 -10.73 23.70
C PRO A 109 3.88 -9.34 23.13
N LEU A 110 2.83 -8.66 22.64
CA LEU A 110 2.84 -7.24 22.33
C LEU A 110 1.95 -6.52 23.34
N THR A 111 2.40 -5.37 23.82
CA THR A 111 1.56 -4.54 24.70
C THR A 111 0.65 -3.63 23.87
N ASN A 112 -0.55 -3.33 24.34
CA ASN A 112 -1.45 -2.39 23.63
C ASN A 112 -0.92 -0.94 23.55
N LYS A 113 0.17 -0.65 24.27
CA LYS A 113 0.89 0.63 24.26
C LYS A 113 2.28 0.51 23.63
N THR A 114 2.46 -0.47 22.75
CA THR A 114 3.74 -0.68 22.06
C THR A 114 4.00 0.53 21.17
N THR A 115 5.14 1.18 21.41
CA THR A 115 5.65 2.29 20.61
C THR A 115 6.28 1.77 19.32
N ASP A 116 6.38 2.61 18.29
CA ASP A 116 7.05 2.29 17.02
C ASP A 116 8.47 1.75 17.24
N GLU A 117 9.19 2.26 18.24
CA GLU A 117 10.53 1.75 18.61
C GLU A 117 10.50 0.33 19.15
N GLN A 118 9.50 -0.02 19.95
CA GLN A 118 9.35 -1.36 20.49
C GLN A 118 8.96 -2.34 19.37
N PHE A 119 8.05 -1.94 18.48
CA PHE A 119 7.75 -2.70 17.28
C PHE A 119 9.01 -2.94 16.44
N GLN A 120 9.83 -1.90 16.24
CA GLN A 120 11.08 -2.00 15.50
C GLN A 120 12.05 -3.01 16.12
N LYS A 121 12.18 -3.04 17.46
CA LYS A 121 13.03 -4.01 18.16
C LYS A 121 12.51 -5.44 17.98
N VAL A 122 11.19 -5.62 18.10
CA VAL A 122 10.56 -6.93 17.94
C VAL A 122 10.80 -7.47 16.53
N ILE A 123 10.61 -6.65 15.49
CA ILE A 123 10.79 -7.12 14.11
C ILE A 123 12.25 -7.41 13.76
N GLN A 124 13.20 -6.59 14.23
CA GLN A 124 14.62 -6.83 14.00
C GLN A 124 15.12 -8.11 14.66
N ALA A 125 14.55 -8.49 15.81
CA ALA A 125 14.94 -9.70 16.53
C ALA A 125 14.37 -10.96 15.90
N ASN A 126 13.15 -10.90 15.33
CA ASN A 126 12.37 -12.08 14.98
C ASN A 126 12.18 -12.30 13.48
N MET A 127 12.40 -11.28 12.63
CA MET A 127 12.17 -11.36 11.19
C MET A 127 13.44 -11.06 10.40
N LEU A 128 13.54 -11.63 9.21
CA LEU A 128 14.68 -11.40 8.33
C LEU A 128 14.65 -9.96 7.80
N HIS A 129 15.76 -9.23 7.89
CA HIS A 129 15.86 -7.83 7.46
C HIS A 129 14.80 -6.93 8.10
N GLY A 130 14.39 -7.20 9.36
CA GLY A 130 13.36 -6.41 10.04
C GLY A 130 13.68 -4.90 10.13
N GLU A 131 14.95 -4.52 10.01
CA GLU A 131 15.41 -3.14 9.88
C GLU A 131 14.97 -2.43 8.60
N GLU A 132 14.60 -3.17 7.55
CA GLU A 132 14.08 -2.62 6.29
C GLU A 132 12.57 -2.36 6.34
N TYR A 133 11.88 -2.74 7.42
CA TYR A 133 10.44 -2.57 7.56
C TYR A 133 10.11 -1.58 8.68
N ARG A 134 8.99 -0.88 8.55
CA ARG A 134 8.47 0.05 9.57
C ARG A 134 7.03 -0.32 9.88
N PHE A 135 6.62 -0.02 11.11
CA PHE A 135 5.22 -0.13 11.50
C PHE A 135 4.35 0.66 10.52
N GLY A 136 3.36 -0.01 9.95
CA GLY A 136 2.39 0.57 9.04
C GLY A 136 1.10 0.86 9.77
N ASP A 137 0.36 -0.22 10.06
CA ASP A 137 -0.96 -0.15 10.67
C ASP A 137 -1.24 -1.38 11.55
N TRP A 138 -2.19 -1.25 12.48
CA TRP A 138 -2.74 -2.34 13.27
C TRP A 138 -4.25 -2.38 13.13
N ASN A 139 -4.73 -3.31 12.31
CA ASN A 139 -6.15 -3.66 12.27
C ASN A 139 -6.51 -4.42 13.57
N LYS A 140 -7.05 -3.68 14.54
CA LYS A 140 -7.45 -4.20 15.86
C LYS A 140 -8.64 -5.14 15.79
N GLU A 141 -9.52 -4.96 14.81
CA GLU A 141 -10.69 -5.83 14.65
C GLU A 141 -10.27 -7.26 14.26
N LYS A 142 -9.32 -7.38 13.34
CA LYS A 142 -8.80 -8.67 12.87
C LYS A 142 -7.56 -9.13 13.65
N ASN A 143 -7.05 -8.30 14.56
CA ASN A 143 -5.80 -8.53 15.29
C ASN A 143 -4.64 -8.90 14.34
N VAL A 144 -4.40 -8.00 13.39
CA VAL A 144 -3.32 -8.09 12.38
C VAL A 144 -2.53 -6.80 12.37
N ILE A 145 -1.20 -6.93 12.35
CA ILE A 145 -0.28 -5.80 12.24
C ILE A 145 0.46 -5.87 10.91
N TYR A 146 0.53 -4.74 10.23
CA TYR A 146 1.26 -4.56 8.99
C TYR A 146 2.56 -3.83 9.23
N PHE A 147 3.63 -4.33 8.61
CA PHE A 147 4.89 -3.62 8.50
C PHE A 147 5.25 -3.44 7.03
N PHE A 148 5.42 -2.19 6.63
CA PHE A 148 5.74 -1.82 5.25
C PHE A 148 7.24 -1.78 5.04
N GLN A 149 7.70 -2.38 3.95
CA GLN A 149 9.10 -2.27 3.58
C GLN A 149 9.41 -0.84 3.14
N VAL A 150 10.58 -0.34 3.53
CA VAL A 150 11.08 0.98 3.20
C VAL A 150 12.05 0.88 2.04
N LYS A 151 11.80 1.64 0.98
CA LYS A 151 12.72 1.82 -0.15
C LYS A 151 12.92 3.31 -0.40
N ASN A 152 14.17 3.72 -0.67
CA ASN A 152 14.52 5.13 -0.86
C ASN A 152 14.06 6.03 0.31
N GLY A 153 14.11 5.51 1.55
CA GLY A 153 13.69 6.23 2.77
C GLY A 153 12.17 6.40 2.94
N ARG A 154 11.35 5.76 2.10
CA ARG A 154 9.89 5.89 2.08
C ARG A 154 9.23 4.51 2.22
N PRO A 155 8.15 4.37 3.03
CA PRO A 155 7.41 3.11 3.14
C PRO A 155 6.63 2.83 1.84
N ILE A 156 6.50 1.54 1.52
CA ILE A 156 5.65 1.06 0.42
C ILE A 156 4.35 0.54 1.02
N TYR A 157 3.26 1.28 0.80
CA TYR A 157 1.95 0.99 1.38
C TYR A 157 1.31 -0.22 0.70
N TYR A 158 0.75 -1.13 1.51
CA TYR A 158 -0.13 -2.23 1.11
C TYR A 158 0.32 -2.98 -0.16
N ASN A 159 1.60 -3.32 -0.23
CA ASN A 159 2.15 -4.07 -1.35
C ASN A 159 2.42 -5.53 -0.95
N SER A 160 1.77 -6.48 -1.62
CA SER A 160 1.91 -7.91 -1.34
C SER A 160 3.33 -8.47 -1.55
N SER A 161 4.20 -7.74 -2.26
CA SER A 161 5.58 -8.16 -2.56
C SER A 161 6.64 -7.61 -1.59
N GLY A 162 6.29 -6.67 -0.71
CA GLY A 162 7.20 -6.01 0.22
C GLY A 162 6.55 -5.68 1.56
N ILE A 163 6.00 -6.69 2.23
CA ILE A 163 5.25 -6.52 3.47
C ILE A 163 5.53 -7.66 4.46
N ILE A 164 5.51 -7.33 5.76
CA ILE A 164 5.35 -8.31 6.82
C ILE A 164 3.94 -8.14 7.40
N VAL A 165 3.20 -9.23 7.46
CA VAL A 165 1.87 -9.29 8.09
C VAL A 165 1.97 -10.20 9.30
N VAL A 166 1.75 -9.66 10.48
CA VAL A 166 1.81 -10.36 11.76
C VAL A 166 0.40 -10.60 12.26
N TYR A 167 0.12 -11.84 12.63
CA TYR A 167 -1.16 -12.29 13.14
C TYR A 167 -1.07 -12.50 14.64
N LEU A 168 -1.99 -11.88 15.38
CA LEU A 168 -2.06 -11.99 16.84
C LEU A 168 -3.18 -12.92 17.28
N ASN A 169 -3.00 -13.49 18.46
CA ASN A 169 -4.07 -14.16 19.21
C ASN A 169 -4.90 -13.14 20.02
N GLU A 170 -5.90 -13.63 20.76
CA GLU A 170 -6.81 -12.80 21.58
C GLU A 170 -6.09 -12.05 22.72
N LYS A 171 -4.89 -12.49 23.10
CA LYS A 171 -4.06 -11.85 24.13
C LYS A 171 -3.08 -10.83 23.55
N ASN A 172 -3.19 -10.51 22.26
CA ASN A 172 -2.27 -9.65 21.52
C ASN A 172 -0.82 -10.18 21.52
N GLU A 173 -0.66 -11.50 21.43
CA GLU A 173 0.63 -12.15 21.28
C GLU A 173 0.83 -12.57 19.81
N MET A 174 2.01 -12.33 19.26
CA MET A 174 2.37 -12.76 17.91
C MET A 174 2.45 -14.28 17.87
N VAL A 175 1.67 -14.88 16.97
CA VAL A 175 1.62 -16.34 16.79
C VAL A 175 2.08 -16.77 15.41
N LEU A 176 1.92 -15.91 14.41
CA LEU A 176 2.24 -16.19 13.02
C LEU A 176 2.66 -14.89 12.34
N TYR A 177 3.60 -14.97 11.40
CA TYR A 177 3.79 -13.91 10.43
C TYR A 177 4.01 -14.47 9.03
N THR A 178 3.67 -13.65 8.04
CA THR A 178 4.05 -13.84 6.64
C THR A 178 4.95 -12.70 6.22
N GLN A 179 5.95 -12.99 5.41
CA GLN A 179 6.89 -11.98 4.93
C GLN A 179 7.18 -12.15 3.44
N THR A 180 7.07 -11.06 2.71
CA THR A 180 7.60 -10.89 1.36
C THR A 180 8.61 -9.75 1.35
N CYS A 181 9.51 -9.74 0.37
CA CYS A 181 10.58 -8.76 0.30
C CYS A 181 10.76 -8.28 -1.14
N LEU A 182 10.97 -6.98 -1.29
CA LEU A 182 11.37 -6.32 -2.53
C LEU A 182 12.89 -6.21 -2.60
N ASP A 183 13.41 -6.29 -3.81
CA ASP A 183 14.83 -6.17 -4.11
C ASP A 183 15.31 -4.71 -4.03
N GLU A 184 16.53 -4.44 -4.47
CA GLU A 184 17.04 -3.08 -4.61
C GLU A 184 16.19 -2.25 -5.58
N ALA A 185 15.92 -0.99 -5.21
CA ALA A 185 15.11 -0.10 -6.00
C ALA A 185 15.95 0.56 -7.11
N ILE A 186 15.45 0.50 -8.34
CA ILE A 186 15.98 1.29 -9.45
C ILE A 186 15.28 2.65 -9.40
N ILE A 187 16.05 3.68 -9.06
CA ILE A 187 15.57 5.05 -8.91
C ILE A 187 15.77 5.80 -10.22
N ASN A 188 14.72 6.43 -10.74
CA ASN A 188 14.87 7.38 -11.84
C ASN A 188 15.45 8.69 -11.29
N SER A 189 16.44 9.28 -11.97
CA SER A 189 17.08 10.52 -11.53
C SER A 189 16.16 11.75 -11.61
N GLU A 190 15.10 11.69 -12.42
CA GLU A 190 14.16 12.81 -12.57
C GLU A 190 13.12 12.84 -11.45
N LYS A 191 13.32 13.75 -10.50
CA LYS A 191 12.34 14.03 -9.43
C LYS A 191 11.33 15.06 -9.92
N LYS A 192 10.05 14.80 -9.67
CA LYS A 192 8.95 15.72 -9.95
C LYS A 192 8.49 16.39 -8.67
N SER A 193 8.03 17.63 -8.77
CA SER A 193 7.30 18.27 -7.66
C SER A 193 6.00 17.51 -7.44
N LEU A 194 5.72 17.20 -6.18
CA LEU A 194 4.46 16.60 -5.77
C LEU A 194 3.38 17.67 -5.63
N ILE A 195 2.11 17.27 -5.73
CA ILE A 195 0.97 18.14 -5.42
C ILE A 195 1.11 18.66 -3.99
N HIS A 196 0.63 19.88 -3.75
CA HIS A 196 0.74 20.50 -2.44
C HIS A 196 -0.10 19.70 -1.42
N PRO A 197 0.33 19.58 -0.14
CA PRO A 197 -0.44 18.86 0.87
C PRO A 197 -1.92 19.27 0.95
N VAL A 198 -2.20 20.58 0.94
CA VAL A 198 -3.57 21.10 0.96
C VAL A 198 -4.40 20.63 -0.24
N GLU A 199 -3.78 20.51 -1.41
CA GLU A 199 -4.46 20.01 -2.61
C GLU A 199 -4.81 18.53 -2.44
N ALA A 200 -3.90 17.72 -1.88
CA ALA A 200 -4.17 16.32 -1.59
C ALA A 200 -5.34 16.14 -0.60
N VAL A 201 -5.42 17.00 0.43
CA VAL A 201 -6.58 17.05 1.34
C VAL A 201 -7.85 17.44 0.58
N GLY A 202 -7.77 18.43 -0.33
CA GLY A 202 -8.89 18.81 -1.19
C GLY A 202 -9.38 17.67 -2.10
N ARG A 203 -8.49 16.79 -2.58
CA ARG A 203 -8.88 15.59 -3.35
C ARG A 203 -9.72 14.64 -2.49
N LEU A 204 -9.35 14.44 -1.22
CA LEU A 204 -10.15 13.64 -0.28
C LEU A 204 -11.51 14.29 0.02
N TYR A 205 -11.52 15.61 0.23
CA TYR A 205 -12.76 16.36 0.48
C TYR A 205 -13.73 16.24 -0.69
N ASN A 206 -13.25 16.50 -1.91
CA ASN A 206 -14.05 16.43 -3.13
C ASN A 206 -14.55 15.01 -3.45
N SER A 207 -13.83 13.98 -2.99
CA SER A 207 -14.23 12.58 -3.12
C SER A 207 -15.03 12.05 -1.93
N GLN A 208 -15.46 12.94 -1.02
CA GLN A 208 -16.27 12.62 0.18
C GLN A 208 -15.60 11.61 1.13
N GLN A 209 -14.27 11.51 1.09
CA GLN A 209 -13.48 10.65 1.98
C GLN A 209 -13.21 11.32 3.33
N ILE A 210 -13.25 12.65 3.36
CA ILE A 210 -13.27 13.45 4.58
C ILE A 210 -14.53 14.31 4.59
N VAL A 211 -15.10 14.47 5.77
CA VAL A 211 -16.38 15.15 6.00
C VAL A 211 -16.22 16.32 6.97
N PRO A 212 -17.20 17.23 7.06
CA PRO A 212 -17.14 18.34 8.01
C PRO A 212 -16.86 17.90 9.46
N GLY A 213 -15.94 18.59 10.12
CA GLY A 213 -15.48 18.30 11.47
C GLY A 213 -14.31 17.30 11.58
N ASP A 214 -13.85 16.71 10.47
CA ASP A 214 -12.69 15.82 10.47
C ASP A 214 -11.37 16.56 10.76
N THR A 215 -10.42 15.86 11.36
CA THR A 215 -9.08 16.38 11.63
C THR A 215 -8.02 15.59 10.88
N VAL A 216 -7.29 16.24 10.00
CA VAL A 216 -6.06 15.72 9.40
C VAL A 216 -4.92 15.84 10.41
N THR A 217 -4.53 14.71 10.96
CA THR A 217 -3.58 14.63 12.10
C THR A 217 -2.13 14.46 11.66
N LYS A 218 -1.91 13.79 10.53
CA LYS A 218 -0.58 13.53 9.99
C LYS A 218 -0.62 13.41 8.48
N MET A 219 0.42 13.89 7.83
CA MET A 219 0.65 13.68 6.40
C MET A 219 2.08 13.24 6.17
N SER A 220 2.27 12.22 5.33
CA SER A 220 3.60 11.74 4.97
C SER A 220 3.64 11.19 3.55
N VAL A 221 4.81 11.25 2.92
CA VAL A 221 5.00 10.65 1.59
C VAL A 221 5.50 9.22 1.75
N GLY A 222 4.91 8.32 0.98
CA GLY A 222 5.37 6.97 0.75
C GLY A 222 5.20 6.59 -0.72
N TYR A 223 5.10 5.30 -0.96
CA TYR A 223 4.94 4.74 -2.29
C TYR A 223 3.72 3.82 -2.33
N HIS A 224 2.93 3.93 -3.39
CA HIS A 224 1.90 2.94 -3.73
C HIS A 224 2.28 2.25 -5.03
N THR A 225 2.00 0.95 -5.14
CA THR A 225 2.25 0.21 -6.37
C THR A 225 1.19 0.52 -7.41
N VAL A 226 1.61 0.56 -8.67
CA VAL A 226 0.73 0.47 -9.84
C VAL A 226 0.92 -0.93 -10.42
N VAL A 227 -0.09 -1.43 -11.14
CA VAL A 227 -0.15 -2.76 -11.76
C VAL A 227 1.25 -3.26 -12.19
N PRO A 228 1.67 -4.47 -11.76
CA PRO A 228 2.98 -5.02 -12.09
C PRO A 228 3.21 -5.10 -13.60
N LEU A 229 4.45 -4.87 -14.04
CA LEU A 229 4.88 -5.05 -15.41
C LEU A 229 5.02 -6.55 -15.73
N GLU A 230 4.94 -6.90 -17.02
CA GLU A 230 4.97 -8.28 -17.51
C GLU A 230 6.23 -9.07 -17.10
N ASP A 231 7.34 -8.38 -16.79
CA ASP A 231 8.61 -8.97 -16.37
C ASP A 231 8.75 -9.12 -14.84
N GLY A 232 7.67 -8.89 -14.09
CA GLY A 232 7.65 -8.94 -12.63
C GLY A 232 8.23 -7.70 -11.95
N VAL A 233 8.63 -6.67 -12.71
CA VAL A 233 8.99 -5.36 -12.16
C VAL A 233 7.72 -4.61 -11.76
N GLN A 234 7.72 -4.05 -10.57
CA GLN A 234 6.64 -3.17 -10.11
C GLN A 234 7.09 -1.71 -10.19
N VAL A 235 6.16 -0.84 -10.61
CA VAL A 235 6.35 0.61 -10.61
C VAL A 235 5.64 1.17 -9.38
N PHE A 236 6.36 1.99 -8.62
CA PHE A 236 5.84 2.60 -7.41
C PHE A 236 5.81 4.11 -7.56
N LEU A 237 4.62 4.69 -7.37
CA LEU A 237 4.39 6.12 -7.51
C LEU A 237 4.41 6.81 -6.14
N PRO A 238 5.03 8.00 -6.02
CA PRO A 238 4.94 8.81 -4.81
C PRO A 238 3.48 9.04 -4.42
N THR A 239 3.16 8.85 -3.15
CA THR A 239 1.78 8.88 -2.65
C THR A 239 1.76 9.56 -1.28
N TRP A 240 0.82 10.50 -1.10
CA TRP A 240 0.49 11.09 0.18
C TRP A 240 -0.32 10.08 1.01
N ASN A 241 0.18 9.73 2.19
CA ASN A 241 -0.60 9.11 3.25
C ASN A 241 -1.11 10.20 4.18
N ILE A 242 -2.43 10.29 4.35
CA ILE A 242 -3.14 11.31 5.10
C ILE A 242 -3.93 10.61 6.21
N SER A 243 -3.47 10.76 7.45
CA SER A 243 -4.12 10.19 8.63
C SER A 243 -5.20 11.12 9.17
N VAL A 244 -6.45 10.69 9.15
CA VAL A 244 -7.63 11.43 9.59
C VAL A 244 -8.12 10.86 10.92
N ASN A 245 -8.42 11.74 11.88
CA ASN A 245 -8.92 11.44 13.22
C ASN A 245 -8.04 10.45 14.04
N LYS A 246 -6.81 10.17 13.61
CA LYS A 246 -5.90 9.13 14.15
C LYS A 246 -6.46 7.71 14.02
N GLU A 247 -7.41 7.51 13.11
CA GLU A 247 -8.12 6.25 12.95
C GLU A 247 -7.94 5.69 11.54
N GLN A 248 -7.97 6.53 10.51
CA GLN A 248 -7.98 6.09 9.12
C GLN A 248 -6.91 6.78 8.30
N ASP A 249 -6.21 6.00 7.47
CA ASP A 249 -5.22 6.48 6.52
C ASP A 249 -5.80 6.47 5.10
N PHE A 250 -5.71 7.62 4.43
CA PHE A 250 -6.10 7.76 3.02
C PHE A 250 -4.87 7.98 2.14
N PHE A 251 -4.91 7.42 0.94
CA PHE A 251 -3.78 7.46 0.01
C PHE A 251 -4.13 8.25 -1.24
N VAL A 252 -3.36 9.31 -1.51
CA VAL A 252 -3.55 10.16 -2.69
C VAL A 252 -2.28 10.15 -3.52
N ASN A 253 -2.37 9.76 -4.79
CA ASN A 253 -1.26 9.83 -5.73
C ASN A 253 -0.69 11.25 -5.72
N ALA A 254 0.60 11.37 -5.38
CA ALA A 254 1.20 12.67 -5.13
C ALA A 254 1.62 13.40 -6.41
N THR A 255 1.35 12.84 -7.60
CA THR A 255 1.60 13.47 -8.90
C THR A 255 0.33 13.80 -9.67
N GLU A 256 -0.68 12.93 -9.63
CA GLU A 256 -1.93 13.07 -10.41
C GLU A 256 -3.14 13.40 -9.52
N GLY A 257 -3.02 13.33 -8.18
CA GLY A 257 -4.11 13.63 -7.26
C GLY A 257 -5.21 12.55 -7.20
N ILE A 258 -4.98 11.39 -7.81
CA ILE A 258 -5.92 10.26 -7.78
C ILE A 258 -5.94 9.66 -6.37
N VAL A 259 -7.14 9.53 -5.79
CA VAL A 259 -7.35 8.85 -4.51
C VAL A 259 -7.34 7.33 -4.76
N PHE A 260 -6.49 6.61 -4.05
CA PHE A 260 -6.50 5.14 -4.05
C PHE A 260 -7.59 4.65 -3.10
N SER A 261 -8.29 3.58 -3.48
CA SER A 261 -9.18 2.87 -2.55
C SER A 261 -8.36 2.36 -1.37
N SER A 262 -8.69 2.82 -0.16
CA SER A 262 -8.05 2.42 1.10
C SER A 262 -8.77 1.23 1.74
N ASP A 263 -9.18 0.25 0.94
CA ASP A 263 -9.83 -0.95 1.47
C ASP A 263 -8.77 -1.91 2.05
N HIS A 264 -8.41 -1.64 3.31
CA HIS A 264 -7.51 -2.48 4.09
C HIS A 264 -8.06 -3.89 4.32
N GLU A 265 -9.39 -4.06 4.29
CA GLU A 265 -10.03 -5.36 4.46
C GLU A 265 -9.91 -6.19 3.17
N GLU A 266 -10.13 -5.59 2.01
CA GLU A 266 -9.90 -6.22 0.70
C GLU A 266 -8.43 -6.64 0.55
N PHE A 267 -7.49 -5.78 0.96
CA PHE A 267 -6.08 -6.13 0.96
C PHE A 267 -5.80 -7.35 1.85
N LEU A 268 -6.33 -7.37 3.08
CA LEU A 268 -6.14 -8.50 4.00
C LEU A 268 -6.77 -9.78 3.44
N ALA A 269 -7.99 -9.73 2.93
CA ALA A 269 -8.70 -10.85 2.35
C ALA A 269 -7.91 -11.45 1.18
N THR A 270 -7.44 -10.59 0.28
CA THR A 270 -6.62 -10.96 -0.88
C THR A 270 -5.29 -11.55 -0.43
N HIS A 271 -4.61 -10.94 0.54
CA HIS A 271 -3.34 -11.42 1.07
C HIS A 271 -3.48 -12.80 1.71
N VAL A 272 -4.47 -12.99 2.58
CA VAL A 272 -4.73 -14.27 3.26
C VAL A 272 -5.11 -15.35 2.25
N SER A 273 -5.96 -15.04 1.27
CA SER A 273 -6.35 -15.97 0.20
C SER A 273 -5.12 -16.45 -0.60
N ASN A 274 -4.27 -15.51 -1.02
CA ASN A 274 -3.02 -15.82 -1.72
C ASN A 274 -2.07 -16.68 -0.87
N VAL A 275 -1.97 -16.42 0.43
CA VAL A 275 -1.16 -17.22 1.36
C VAL A 275 -1.73 -18.63 1.49
N LEU A 276 -3.05 -18.78 1.66
CA LEU A 276 -3.73 -20.07 1.76
C LEU A 276 -3.54 -20.91 0.49
N GLU A 277 -3.67 -20.32 -0.69
CA GLU A 277 -3.43 -20.99 -1.96
C GLU A 277 -1.99 -21.54 -2.04
N LYS A 278 -1.00 -20.69 -1.73
CA LYS A 278 0.42 -21.04 -1.75
C LYS A 278 0.78 -22.11 -0.72
N ILE A 279 0.16 -22.08 0.46
CA ILE A 279 0.33 -23.10 1.49
C ILE A 279 -0.22 -24.45 1.01
N LYS A 280 -1.41 -24.48 0.39
CA LYS A 280 -2.08 -25.73 -0.03
C LYS A 280 -1.22 -26.53 -1.01
N HIS A 281 -0.49 -25.88 -1.91
CA HIS A 281 0.35 -26.51 -2.92
C HIS A 281 1.69 -27.08 -2.43
N ASP A 282 2.13 -26.76 -1.21
CA ASP A 282 3.40 -27.24 -0.67
C ASP A 282 3.24 -28.53 0.17
N LYS A 283 4.32 -29.28 0.38
CA LYS A 283 4.33 -30.59 1.06
C LYS A 283 3.75 -30.50 2.48
N ASP A 284 3.23 -31.62 2.98
CA ASP A 284 2.65 -31.73 4.33
C ASP A 284 3.66 -31.36 5.41
N ILE A 285 3.47 -30.19 6.00
CA ILE A 285 4.15 -29.74 7.21
C ILE A 285 3.19 -29.92 8.38
N SER A 286 3.65 -30.45 9.51
CA SER A 286 2.80 -30.81 10.66
C SER A 286 1.96 -29.64 11.20
N TRP A 287 2.47 -28.42 11.13
CA TRP A 287 1.79 -27.20 11.57
C TRP A 287 0.92 -26.53 10.49
N LYS A 288 0.96 -27.01 9.24
CA LYS A 288 0.19 -26.47 8.11
C LYS A 288 -1.31 -26.37 8.42
N LYS A 289 -1.87 -27.43 9.02
CA LYS A 289 -3.30 -27.48 9.37
C LYS A 289 -3.69 -26.38 10.35
N SER A 290 -2.89 -26.17 11.40
CA SER A 290 -3.16 -25.15 12.42
C SER A 290 -3.12 -23.73 11.83
N ILE A 291 -2.20 -23.47 10.89
CA ILE A 291 -2.12 -22.16 10.22
C ILE A 291 -3.29 -21.95 9.27
N VAL A 292 -3.64 -22.97 8.48
CA VAL A 292 -4.79 -22.90 7.57
C VAL A 292 -6.06 -22.59 8.35
N GLU A 293 -6.34 -23.33 9.43
CA GLU A 293 -7.50 -23.08 10.30
C GLU A 293 -7.50 -21.65 10.89
N MET A 294 -6.33 -21.16 11.33
CA MET A 294 -6.20 -19.80 11.87
C MET A 294 -6.48 -18.73 10.81
N LEU A 295 -5.93 -18.88 9.61
CA LEU A 295 -6.11 -17.94 8.51
C LEU A 295 -7.55 -17.98 7.95
N GLU A 296 -8.14 -19.16 7.82
CA GLU A 296 -9.55 -19.34 7.41
C GLU A 296 -10.50 -18.70 8.43
N ASN A 297 -10.24 -18.87 9.73
CA ASN A 297 -11.02 -18.18 10.75
C ASN A 297 -10.95 -16.65 10.60
N LYS A 298 -9.78 -16.09 10.25
CA LYS A 298 -9.65 -14.65 9.98
C LYS A 298 -10.40 -14.21 8.71
N MET A 299 -10.55 -15.08 7.71
CA MET A 299 -11.35 -14.83 6.50
C MET A 299 -12.85 -14.82 6.77
N ILE A 300 -13.37 -15.72 7.61
CA ILE A 300 -14.81 -15.78 7.96
C ILE A 300 -15.30 -14.45 8.56
N TYR A 301 -14.44 -13.76 9.31
CA TYR A 301 -14.75 -12.43 9.83
C TYR A 301 -14.79 -11.33 8.76
N LEU A 302 -14.24 -11.56 7.56
CA LEU A 302 -14.25 -10.60 6.44
C LEU A 302 -15.52 -10.77 5.59
N ASP A 303 -15.95 -12.01 5.32
CA ASP A 303 -17.14 -12.28 4.49
C ASP A 303 -18.47 -11.93 5.19
N ASN A 304 -18.57 -12.08 6.51
CA ASN A 304 -19.83 -11.84 7.24
C ASN A 304 -20.27 -10.37 7.32
N ARG A 305 -19.48 -9.42 6.79
CA ARG A 305 -19.81 -7.98 6.78
C ARG A 305 -20.20 -7.44 5.41
N SER A 306 -19.76 -8.05 4.31
CA SER A 306 -20.14 -7.65 2.95
C SER A 306 -21.61 -7.95 2.62
N GLU A 307 -22.30 -8.74 3.46
CA GLU A 307 -23.75 -8.97 3.37
C GLU A 307 -24.60 -7.97 4.20
N THR A 308 -23.98 -7.05 4.95
CA THR A 308 -24.69 -6.13 5.87
C THR A 308 -24.63 -4.64 5.52
N ASP A 309 -24.01 -4.25 4.40
CA ASP A 309 -24.03 -2.88 3.87
C ASP A 309 -24.88 -2.76 2.60
#